data_AF-A0A8J8GNL8-F1
#
_entry.id   AF-A0A8J8GNL8-F1
#
_cell.length_a   1.000
_cell.length_b   1.000
_cell.length_c   1.000
_cell.angle_alpha   90.00
_cell.angle_beta   90.00
_cell.angle_gamma   90.00
#
_symmetry.space_group_name_H-M   'P 1'
#
loop_
_entity.id
_entity.type
_entity.pdbx_description
1 polymer ?
#
loop_
_entity_poly.entity_id
_entity_poly.type
_entity_poly.pdbx_seq_one_letter_code
_entity_poly.pdbx_strand_id
1 'polypeptide(L)'
;MDNEPEVYYIDNRPGAANYYNPVTEAIILDEKLKEYPLAHSHILSHEFGHHEHRDNFLDNLWYELKHDIELAFSQKPAIQEVREYDQATEISWEEKKILLAGRLQNLLRMHWCLLIYPAGKAYRYLKQRSRGIQKNAEGGS
;
A
#
# COMPACT_ATOMS: atom_id res chain seq x y z
N MET A 1 -19.23 -17.76 13.78
CA MET A 1 -19.48 -17.22 12.44
C MET A 1 -18.60 -15.99 12.37
N ASP A 2 -17.47 -16.09 11.68
CA ASP A 2 -16.70 -14.89 11.36
C ASP A 2 -17.50 -14.17 10.26
N ASN A 3 -18.09 -13.03 10.60
CA ASN A 3 -18.78 -12.21 9.62
C ASN A 3 -17.73 -11.52 8.77
N GLU A 4 -17.91 -11.51 7.44
CA GLU A 4 -17.07 -10.69 6.56
C GLU A 4 -17.18 -9.21 6.99
N PRO A 5 -16.06 -8.48 7.09
CA PRO A 5 -16.08 -7.09 7.52
C PRO A 5 -16.87 -6.22 6.53
N GLU A 6 -17.68 -5.32 7.07
CA GLU A 6 -18.43 -4.35 6.26
C GLU A 6 -17.47 -3.33 5.63
N VAL A 7 -17.72 -2.95 4.37
CA VAL A 7 -16.89 -1.99 3.63
C VAL A 7 -17.61 -0.64 3.51
N TYR A 8 -16.99 0.40 4.04
CA TYR A 8 -17.49 1.77 3.99
C TYR A 8 -16.57 2.64 3.14
N TYR A 9 -17.17 3.51 2.34
CA TYR A 9 -16.43 4.53 1.59
C TYR A 9 -16.70 5.91 2.17
N ILE A 10 -15.63 6.69 2.37
CA ILE A 10 -15.69 8.03 2.95
C ILE A 10 -15.12 9.06 1.97
N ASP A 11 -15.85 10.16 1.77
CA ASP A 11 -15.44 11.25 0.88
C ASP A 11 -14.63 12.31 1.64
N ASN A 12 -13.50 12.69 1.06
CA ASN A 12 -12.66 13.85 1.35
C ASN A 12 -12.56 14.30 2.82
N ARG A 13 -11.81 13.53 3.60
CA ARG A 13 -11.13 14.08 4.79
C ARG A 13 -9.63 14.18 4.51
N PRO A 14 -8.95 15.28 4.88
CA PRO A 14 -7.49 15.30 4.96
C PRO A 14 -7.02 14.10 5.79
N GLY A 15 -6.19 13.24 5.21
CA GLY A 15 -5.79 11.98 5.84
C GLY A 15 -6.82 10.86 5.76
N ALA A 16 -7.71 10.84 4.75
CA ALA A 16 -8.50 9.66 4.40
C ALA A 16 -7.54 8.48 4.16
N ALA A 17 -7.43 7.63 5.18
CA ALA A 17 -6.65 6.41 5.12
C ALA A 17 -7.57 5.28 4.72
N ASN A 18 -7.08 4.40 3.84
CA ASN A 18 -7.65 3.08 3.69
C ASN A 18 -7.15 2.25 4.87
N TYR A 19 -8.05 1.68 5.67
CA TYR A 19 -7.68 0.86 6.81
C TYR A 19 -8.81 -0.06 7.29
N TYR A 20 -8.44 -1.18 7.88
CA TYR A 20 -9.28 -2.01 8.71
C TYR A 20 -9.37 -1.46 10.15
N ASN A 21 -10.59 -1.25 10.65
CA ASN A 21 -10.88 -0.89 12.02
C ASN A 21 -11.18 -2.14 12.87
N PRO A 22 -10.27 -2.57 13.76
CA PRO A 22 -10.47 -3.78 14.57
C PRO A 22 -11.53 -3.61 15.67
N VAL A 23 -11.96 -2.39 15.99
CA VAL A 23 -12.98 -2.14 17.03
C VAL A 23 -14.38 -2.33 16.46
N THR A 24 -14.61 -1.86 15.24
CA THR A 24 -15.91 -1.96 14.56
C THR A 24 -15.97 -3.09 13.54
N GLU A 25 -14.86 -3.83 13.38
CA GLU A 25 -14.67 -4.88 12.36
C GLU A 25 -15.07 -4.43 10.95
N ALA A 26 -14.71 -3.19 10.60
CA ALA A 26 -15.10 -2.56 9.34
C ALA A 26 -13.87 -2.11 8.54
N ILE A 27 -13.95 -2.24 7.23
CA ILE A 27 -12.97 -1.71 6.28
C ILE A 27 -13.43 -0.31 5.86
N ILE A 28 -12.58 0.68 6.08
CA ILE A 28 -12.83 2.07 5.69
C ILE A 28 -11.93 2.37 4.49
N LEU A 29 -12.53 2.73 3.36
CA LEU A 29 -11.84 3.10 2.13
C LEU A 29 -12.14 4.55 1.73
N ASP A 30 -11.19 5.18 1.07
CA ASP A 30 -11.39 6.47 0.42
C ASP A 30 -12.33 6.32 -0.80
N GLU A 31 -13.32 7.19 -0.93
CA GLU A 31 -14.24 7.20 -2.09
C GLU A 31 -13.48 7.36 -3.41
N LYS A 32 -12.39 8.15 -3.43
CA LYS A 32 -11.55 8.37 -4.62
C LYS A 32 -10.90 7.08 -5.12
N LEU A 33 -10.72 6.08 -4.27
CA LEU A 33 -10.12 4.80 -4.64
C LEU A 33 -10.94 4.07 -5.73
N LYS A 34 -12.24 4.36 -5.86
CA LYS A 34 -13.10 3.80 -6.92
C LYS A 34 -12.67 4.19 -8.34
N GLU A 35 -11.93 5.28 -8.50
CA GLU A 35 -11.36 5.71 -9.78
C GLU A 35 -10.18 4.84 -10.22
N TYR A 36 -9.66 3.99 -9.33
CA TYR A 36 -8.45 3.19 -9.50
C TYR A 36 -8.73 1.69 -9.26
N PRO A 37 -9.39 0.97 -10.19
CA PRO A 37 -9.98 -0.35 -9.92
C PRO A 37 -9.01 -1.47 -9.50
N LEU A 38 -7.77 -1.50 -10.00
CA LEU A 38 -6.77 -2.50 -9.57
C LEU A 38 -6.15 -2.12 -8.23
N ALA A 39 -5.92 -0.83 -7.99
CA ALA A 39 -5.50 -0.33 -6.69
C ALA A 39 -6.57 -0.62 -5.63
N HIS A 40 -7.83 -0.38 -5.96
CA HIS A 40 -8.99 -0.68 -5.14
C HIS A 40 -9.02 -2.16 -4.75
N SER A 41 -9.00 -3.06 -5.73
CA SER A 41 -8.99 -4.50 -5.47
C SER A 41 -7.80 -4.93 -4.60
N HIS A 42 -6.63 -4.33 -4.84
CA HIS A 42 -5.41 -4.63 -4.09
C HIS A 42 -5.46 -4.15 -2.65
N ILE A 43 -5.86 -2.90 -2.41
CA ILE A 43 -6.00 -2.30 -1.09
C ILE A 43 -7.12 -2.99 -0.31
N LEU A 44 -8.27 -3.26 -0.92
CA LEU A 44 -9.35 -4.00 -0.27
C LEU A 44 -8.88 -5.39 0.18
N SER A 45 -8.15 -6.11 -0.68
CA SER A 45 -7.54 -7.40 -0.30
C SER A 45 -6.50 -7.26 0.81
N HIS A 46 -5.80 -6.12 0.89
CA HIS A 46 -4.88 -5.81 1.98
C HIS A 46 -5.63 -5.67 3.32
N GLU A 47 -6.72 -4.90 3.32
CA GLU A 47 -7.54 -4.68 4.52
C GLU A 47 -8.26 -5.94 4.99
N PHE A 48 -8.72 -6.80 4.06
CA PHE A 48 -9.23 -8.13 4.43
C PHE A 48 -8.16 -9.00 5.10
N GLY A 49 -6.90 -8.93 4.66
CA GLY A 49 -5.82 -9.66 5.32
C GLY A 49 -5.59 -9.20 6.77
N HIS A 50 -5.81 -7.92 7.08
CA HIS A 50 -5.80 -7.45 8.48
C HIS A 50 -6.93 -8.03 9.32
N HIS A 51 -8.11 -8.24 8.73
CA HIS A 51 -9.20 -8.95 9.39
C HIS A 51 -8.88 -10.43 9.62
N GLU A 52 -8.26 -11.11 8.65
CA GLU A 52 -7.85 -12.53 8.77
C GLU A 52 -6.75 -12.73 9.82
N HIS A 53 -5.85 -11.75 9.98
CA HIS A 53 -4.72 -11.82 10.92
C HIS A 53 -4.96 -11.03 12.22
N ARG A 54 -6.20 -10.61 12.51
CA ARG A 54 -6.52 -9.69 13.62
C ARG A 54 -6.14 -10.22 15.01
N ASP A 55 -6.16 -11.54 15.20
CA ASP A 55 -5.93 -12.19 16.49
C ASP A 55 -4.45 -12.47 16.80
N ASN A 56 -3.55 -12.31 15.81
CA ASN A 56 -2.13 -12.59 15.98
C ASN A 56 -1.25 -11.42 15.52
N PHE A 57 -0.67 -10.73 16.50
CA PHE A 57 0.24 -9.59 16.27
C PHE A 57 1.43 -9.94 15.35
N LEU A 58 2.06 -11.11 15.52
CA LEU A 58 3.22 -11.49 14.72
C LEU A 58 2.85 -11.82 13.27
N ASP A 59 1.71 -12.49 13.07
CA ASP A 59 1.21 -12.78 11.72
C ASP A 59 0.84 -11.49 10.99
N ASN A 60 0.16 -10.56 11.69
CA ASN A 60 -0.16 -9.26 11.15
C ASN A 60 1.12 -8.45 10.81
N LEU A 61 2.15 -8.51 11.66
CA LEU A 61 3.42 -7.84 11.43
C LEU A 61 4.17 -8.41 10.20
N TRP A 62 4.17 -9.74 10.04
CA TRP A 62 4.78 -10.41 8.90
C TRP A 62 4.01 -10.12 7.61
N TYR A 63 2.68 -10.11 7.69
CA TYR A 63 1.78 -9.75 6.59
C TYR A 63 2.12 -8.35 6.05
N GLU A 64 2.28 -7.38 6.94
CA GLU A 64 2.69 -6.01 6.60
C GLU A 64 4.06 -5.94 5.92
N LEU A 65 5.06 -6.63 6.47
CA LEU A 65 6.40 -6.64 5.88
C LEU A 65 6.37 -7.19 4.44
N LYS A 66 5.64 -8.28 4.22
CA LYS A 66 5.47 -8.87 2.88
C LYS A 66 4.82 -7.86 1.93
N HIS A 67 3.78 -7.16 2.39
CA HIS A 67 3.08 -6.15 1.61
C HIS A 67 3.98 -4.95 1.30
N ASP A 68 4.73 -4.44 2.28
CA ASP A 68 5.67 -3.32 2.12
C ASP A 68 6.77 -3.66 1.09
N ILE A 69 7.28 -4.90 1.11
CA ILE A 69 8.24 -5.40 0.10
C ILE A 69 7.58 -5.47 -1.29
N GLU A 70 6.36 -5.98 -1.41
CA GLU A 70 5.64 -6.03 -2.69
C GLU A 70 5.43 -4.61 -3.25
N LEU A 71 4.92 -3.69 -2.43
CA LEU A 71 4.71 -2.30 -2.79
C LEU A 71 6.01 -1.62 -3.24
N ALA A 72 7.15 -1.96 -2.63
CA ALA A 72 8.44 -1.39 -2.96
C ALA A 72 9.10 -2.00 -4.21
N PHE A 73 9.00 -3.30 -4.44
CA PHE A 73 9.79 -3.94 -5.51
C PHE A 73 8.96 -4.35 -6.73
N SER A 74 7.64 -4.42 -6.61
CA SER A 74 6.77 -4.90 -7.69
C SER A 74 6.60 -3.89 -8.83
N GLN A 75 6.43 -4.44 -10.04
CA GLN A 75 6.04 -3.72 -11.25
C GLN A 75 4.68 -4.19 -11.78
N LYS A 76 3.89 -4.90 -10.96
CA LYS A 76 2.53 -5.32 -11.34
C LYS A 76 1.65 -4.08 -11.60
N PRO A 77 0.70 -4.15 -12.55
CA PRO A 77 -0.21 -3.04 -12.84
C PRO A 77 -0.96 -2.51 -11.61
N ALA A 78 -1.49 -3.40 -10.76
CA ALA A 78 -2.16 -3.00 -9.52
C ALA A 78 -1.27 -2.14 -8.60
N ILE A 79 0.00 -2.51 -8.45
CA ILE A 79 0.96 -1.77 -7.62
C ILE A 79 1.36 -0.44 -8.27
N GLN A 80 1.34 -0.35 -9.60
CA GLN A 80 1.56 0.93 -10.28
C GLN A 80 0.39 1.86 -10.02
N GLU A 81 -0.83 1.37 -10.13
CA GLU A 81 -2.05 2.14 -9.88
C GLU A 81 -2.17 2.58 -8.41
N VAL A 82 -1.77 1.75 -7.44
CA VAL A 82 -1.67 2.17 -6.01
C VAL A 82 -0.76 3.39 -5.86
N ARG A 83 0.39 3.42 -6.56
CA ARG A 83 1.30 4.56 -6.49
C ARG A 83 0.77 5.80 -7.19
N GLU A 84 -0.08 5.64 -8.21
CA GLU A 84 -0.77 6.74 -8.89
C GLU A 84 -1.84 7.33 -7.98
N TYR A 85 -2.65 6.47 -7.34
CA TYR A 85 -3.60 6.86 -6.31
C TYR A 85 -2.92 7.61 -5.15
N ASP A 86 -1.82 7.08 -4.61
CA ASP A 86 -1.04 7.72 -3.53
C ASP A 86 -0.47 9.10 -3.92
N GLN A 87 -0.17 9.33 -5.20
CA GLN A 87 0.27 10.63 -5.70
C GLN A 87 -0.89 11.60 -5.85
N ALA A 88 -2.05 11.10 -6.29
CA ALA A 88 -3.25 11.90 -6.52
C ALA A 88 -3.96 12.33 -5.24
N THR A 89 -3.71 11.68 -4.10
CA THR A 89 -4.30 12.03 -2.79
C THR A 89 -3.48 13.05 -2.01
N GLU A 90 -2.31 13.47 -2.52
CA GLU A 90 -1.42 14.51 -1.94
C GLU A 90 -1.15 14.41 -0.42
N ILE A 91 -1.34 13.23 0.19
CA ILE A 91 -1.15 13.07 1.63
C ILE A 91 0.33 13.36 1.95
N SER A 92 0.56 14.43 2.71
CA SER A 92 1.91 14.86 3.05
C SER A 92 2.62 13.78 3.86
N TRP A 93 3.95 13.72 3.80
CA TRP A 93 4.73 12.81 4.63
C TRP A 93 4.46 12.99 6.13
N GLU A 94 4.13 14.20 6.58
CA GLU A 94 3.77 14.48 7.97
C GLU A 94 2.40 13.90 8.34
N GLU A 95 1.41 14.00 7.46
CA GLU A 95 0.11 13.33 7.65
C GLU A 95 0.25 11.80 7.62
N LYS A 96 1.09 11.26 6.74
CA LYS A 96 1.42 9.82 6.73
C LYS A 96 2.07 9.39 8.04
N LYS A 97 2.99 10.19 8.60
CA LYS A 97 3.59 9.92 9.91
C LYS A 97 2.56 9.94 11.03
N ILE A 98 1.59 10.86 11.01
CA ILE A 98 0.52 10.93 12.03
C ILE A 98 -0.39 9.69 11.95
N LEU A 99 -0.76 9.26 10.74
CA LEU A 99 -1.52 8.02 10.53
C LEU A 99 -0.74 6.77 10.98
N LEU A 100 0.58 6.79 10.83
CA LEU A 100 1.47 5.75 11.34
C LEU A 100 1.71 5.88 12.86
N ALA A 101 1.69 7.08 13.42
CA ALA A 101 2.00 7.33 14.83
C ALA A 101 0.79 7.02 15.72
N GLY A 102 0.76 5.80 16.26
CA GLY A 102 -0.27 5.43 17.24
C GLY A 102 -0.29 3.95 17.64
N ARG A 103 0.38 3.07 16.88
CA ARG A 103 0.46 1.64 17.17
C ARG A 103 1.90 1.13 17.09
N LEU A 104 2.29 0.23 18.00
CA LEU A 104 3.62 -0.40 18.03
C LEU A 104 3.99 -1.04 16.69
N GLN A 105 3.01 -1.65 16.02
CA GLN A 105 3.16 -2.22 14.67
C GLN A 105 3.67 -1.18 13.66
N ASN A 106 3.13 0.04 13.68
CA ASN A 106 3.54 1.08 12.75
C ASN A 106 4.94 1.63 13.05
N LEU A 107 5.34 1.68 14.32
CA LEU A 107 6.73 2.00 14.70
C LEU A 107 7.71 0.97 14.14
N LEU A 108 7.38 -0.33 14.24
CA LEU A 108 8.19 -1.39 13.65
C LEU A 108 8.24 -1.24 12.13
N ARG A 109 7.10 -0.98 11.47
CA ARG A 109 7.02 -0.71 10.03
C ARG A 109 7.95 0.42 9.59
N MET A 110 7.99 1.52 10.34
CA MET A 110 8.88 2.65 10.01
C MET A 110 10.35 2.22 9.88
N HIS A 111 10.84 1.32 10.73
CA HIS A 111 12.25 0.91 10.72
C HIS A 111 12.65 0.21 9.42
N TRP A 112 11.84 -0.72 8.92
CA TRP A 112 12.17 -1.38 7.65
C TRP A 112 11.75 -0.58 6.42
N CYS A 113 10.70 0.23 6.50
CA CYS A 113 10.30 1.13 5.41
C CYS A 113 11.40 2.14 5.05
N LEU A 114 12.21 2.57 6.04
CA LEU A 114 13.40 3.40 5.80
C LEU A 114 14.44 2.73 4.90
N LEU A 115 14.50 1.40 4.87
CA LEU A 115 15.44 0.64 4.03
C LEU A 115 14.78 0.16 2.73
N ILE A 116 13.56 -0.38 2.84
CA ILE A 116 12.81 -0.99 1.74
C ILE A 116 12.43 0.05 0.69
N TYR A 117 11.93 1.22 1.07
CA TYR A 117 11.45 2.18 0.07
C TYR A 117 12.56 2.82 -0.78
N PRO A 118 13.70 3.26 -0.21
CA PRO A 118 14.84 3.70 -1.02
C PRO A 118 15.39 2.59 -1.92
N ALA A 119 15.54 1.37 -1.39
CA ALA A 119 16.02 0.22 -2.16
C ALA A 119 15.06 -0.14 -3.30
N GLY A 120 13.75 -0.14 -3.05
CA GLY A 120 12.72 -0.36 -4.06
C GLY A 120 12.71 0.71 -5.14
N LYS A 121 12.88 1.99 -4.77
CA LYS A 121 13.01 3.09 -5.74
C LYS A 121 14.24 2.91 -6.63
N ALA A 122 15.40 2.59 -6.04
CA ALA A 122 16.63 2.32 -6.77
C ALA A 122 16.47 1.12 -7.72
N TYR A 123 15.90 0.01 -7.24
CA TYR A 123 15.62 -1.18 -8.04
C TYR A 123 14.75 -0.87 -9.25
N ARG A 124 13.62 -0.16 -9.05
CA ARG A 124 12.71 0.19 -10.14
C ARG A 124 13.37 1.11 -11.17
N TYR A 125 14.16 2.09 -10.71
CA TYR A 125 14.93 2.97 -11.58
C TYR A 125 15.92 2.20 -12.46
N LEU A 126 16.73 1.31 -11.85
CA LEU A 126 17.70 0.47 -12.57
C LEU A 126 17.02 -0.44 -13.59
N LYS A 127 15.88 -1.04 -13.23
CA LYS A 127 15.10 -1.93 -14.11
C LYS A 127 14.41 -1.20 -15.26
N GLN A 128 13.98 0.05 -15.07
CA GLN A 128 13.48 0.89 -16.15
C GLN A 128 14.61 1.26 -17.11
N ARG A 129 15.78 1.62 -16.59
CA ARG A 129 16.96 1.97 -17.40
C ARG A 129 17.44 0.79 -18.24
N SER A 130 17.49 -0.42 -17.69
CA SER A 130 17.90 -1.62 -18.45
C SER A 130 16.93 -1.93 -19.60
N ARG A 131 15.61 -1.81 -19.36
CA ARG A 131 14.59 -1.96 -20.41
C ARG A 131 14.68 -0.89 -21.50
N GLY A 132 15.00 0.35 -21.14
CA GLY A 132 15.22 1.43 -22.11
C GLY A 132 16.44 1.18 -22.99
N ILE A 133 17.53 0.67 -22.42
CA ILE A 133 18.73 0.29 -23.18
C ILE A 133 18.43 -0.85 -24.16
N GLN A 134 17.68 -1.88 -23.73
CA GLN A 134 17.30 -3.00 -24.61
C GLN A 134 16.43 -2.55 -25.79
N LYS A 135 15.42 -1.69 -25.54
CA LYS A 135 14.56 -1.17 -26.63
C LYS A 135 15.33 -0.35 -27.67
N ASN A 136 16.30 0.45 -27.23
CA ASN A 136 17.14 1.23 -28.16
C ASN A 136 18.09 0.35 -28.98
N ALA A 137 18.54 -0.78 -28.43
CA ALA A 137 19.34 -1.76 -29.16
C ALA A 137 18.53 -2.54 -30.21
N GLU A 138 17.21 -2.72 -29.99
CA GLU A 138 16.31 -3.45 -30.91
C GLU A 138 15.65 -2.55 -31.98
N GLY A 139 15.51 -1.24 -31.72
CA GLY A 139 14.87 -0.27 -32.64
C GLY A 139 15.82 0.47 -33.59
N GLY A 140 17.11 0.15 -33.57
CA GLY A 140 18.15 0.78 -34.41
C GLY A 140 18.60 -0.12 -35.56
N SER A 141 17.66 -0.59 -36.39
CA SER A 141 17.91 -1.32 -37.65
C SER A 141 17.20 -0.66 -38.81
#